data_AF-A0A920SQR4-F1
#
_entry.id   AF-A0A920SQR4-F1
#
_cell.length_a   1.000
_cell.length_b   1.000
_cell.length_c   1.000
_cell.angle_alpha   90.00
_cell.angle_beta   90.00
_cell.angle_gamma   90.00
#
_symmetry.space_group_name_H-M   'P 1'
#
loop_
_entity.id
_entity.type
_entity.pdbx_description
1 polymer ?
#
loop_
_entity_poly.entity_id
_entity_poly.type
_entity_poly.pdbx_seq_one_letter_code
_entity_poly.pdbx_strand_id
1 'polypeptide(L)'
;MSKHSDPKGYARFQELLAPAGIVINGSNEWDPQIHDQRLFRRVIQQGTLGLGEAYMDGWWDCERLDELMSRSLRAGLLGAVRNNLRFLLFFGFSRLFNLQSRNGPLSWGKAL
;
A
#
# COMPACT_ATOMS: atom_id res chain seq x y z
N MET A 1 -6.37 12.09 23.54
CA MET A 1 -6.03 12.67 22.22
C MET A 1 -4.53 12.90 22.12
N SER A 2 -3.76 11.99 21.51
CA SER A 2 -2.32 12.21 21.28
C SER A 2 -2.10 12.85 19.91
N LYS A 3 -1.38 13.97 19.91
CA LYS A 3 -1.02 14.81 18.76
C LYS A 3 -0.35 13.96 17.67
N HIS A 4 -1.11 13.57 16.64
CA HIS A 4 -0.53 12.98 15.43
C HIS A 4 0.04 14.11 14.59
N SER A 5 1.27 14.48 14.91
CA SER A 5 2.13 15.25 14.02
C SER A 5 2.11 14.57 12.66
N ASP A 6 1.67 15.29 11.62
CA ASP A 6 1.72 14.82 10.24
C ASP A 6 3.12 14.25 9.95
N PRO A 7 3.29 12.93 9.75
CA PRO A 7 4.61 12.38 9.53
C PRO A 7 5.13 12.92 8.21
N LYS A 8 6.27 13.62 8.27
CA LYS A 8 6.91 14.25 7.11
C LYS A 8 6.84 13.33 5.88
N GLY A 9 6.02 13.71 4.90
CA GLY A 9 5.82 12.97 3.65
C GLY A 9 4.42 12.41 3.42
N TYR A 10 3.53 12.35 4.42
CA TYR A 10 2.17 11.82 4.26
C TYR A 10 1.35 12.60 3.23
N ALA A 11 1.24 13.92 3.39
CA ALA A 11 0.49 14.76 2.44
C ALA A 11 1.01 14.61 1.01
N ARG A 12 2.34 14.58 0.85
CA ARG A 12 2.96 14.38 -0.45
C ARG A 12 2.67 13.00 -1.05
N PHE A 13 2.66 11.96 -0.22
CA PHE A 13 2.30 10.61 -0.64
C PHE A 13 0.83 10.52 -1.04
N GLN A 14 -0.05 11.20 -0.32
CA GLN A 14 -1.48 11.28 -0.63
C GLN A 14 -1.73 12.02 -1.95
N GLU A 15 -1.07 13.16 -2.17
CA GLU A 15 -1.12 13.91 -3.44
C GLU A 15 -0.68 13.07 -4.64
N LEU A 16 0.36 12.25 -4.47
CA LEU A 16 0.84 11.36 -5.53
C LEU A 16 -0.19 10.27 -5.85
N LEU A 17 -0.86 9.72 -4.84
CA LEU A 17 -1.84 8.65 -5.03
C LEU A 17 -3.23 9.15 -5.47
N ALA A 18 -3.55 10.42 -5.23
CA ALA A 18 -4.86 10.99 -5.54
C ALA A 18 -5.26 10.86 -7.03
N PRO A 19 -4.38 11.11 -8.03
CA PRO A 19 -4.69 10.87 -9.45
C PRO A 19 -5.04 9.42 -9.79
N ALA A 20 -4.61 8.45 -8.99
CA ALA A 20 -4.96 7.04 -9.16
C ALA A 20 -6.28 6.66 -8.47
N GLY A 21 -6.94 7.61 -7.79
CA GLY A 21 -8.14 7.34 -6.99
C GLY A 21 -7.84 6.40 -5.81
N ILE A 22 -6.63 6.50 -5.26
CA ILE A 22 -6.16 5.71 -4.12
C ILE A 22 -6.10 6.64 -2.90
N VAL A 23 -6.71 6.20 -1.80
CA VAL A 23 -6.75 6.93 -0.53
C VAL A 23 -5.96 6.15 0.50
N ILE A 24 -4.99 6.78 1.15
CA ILE A 24 -4.24 6.16 2.25
C ILE A 24 -5.17 5.91 3.42
N ASN A 25 -5.19 4.69 3.96
CA ASN A 25 -6.14 4.25 4.99
C ASN A 25 -7.61 4.48 4.56
N GLY A 26 -7.88 4.36 3.26
CA GLY A 26 -9.22 4.44 2.71
C GLY A 26 -10.02 3.16 2.93
N SER A 27 -11.30 3.21 2.57
CA SER A 27 -12.25 2.10 2.79
C SER A 27 -12.30 1.11 1.62
N ASN A 28 -11.61 1.37 0.51
CA ASN A 28 -11.64 0.45 -0.63
C ASN A 28 -10.62 -0.67 -0.45
N GLU A 29 -10.87 -1.83 -1.05
CA GLU A 29 -9.97 -2.99 -0.97
C GLU A 29 -8.59 -2.71 -1.59
N TRP A 30 -8.49 -1.73 -2.50
CA TRP A 30 -7.23 -1.31 -3.14
C TRP A 30 -6.54 -0.14 -2.41
N ASP A 31 -7.12 0.35 -1.31
CA ASP A 31 -6.55 1.43 -0.53
C ASP A 31 -5.51 0.87 0.46
N PRO A 32 -4.26 1.37 0.42
CA PRO A 32 -3.21 0.85 1.30
C PRO A 32 -3.49 1.23 2.76
N GLN A 33 -3.37 0.25 3.65
CA GLN A 33 -3.47 0.44 5.10
C GLN A 33 -2.05 0.58 5.68
N ILE A 34 -1.78 1.71 6.32
CA ILE A 34 -0.48 2.08 6.88
C ILE A 34 -0.48 1.78 8.37
N HIS A 35 0.35 0.82 8.77
CA HIS A 35 0.55 0.42 10.15
C HIS A 35 1.72 1.17 10.79
N ASP A 36 2.68 1.63 9.99
CA ASP A 36 3.89 2.33 10.47
C ASP A 36 4.24 3.57 9.65
N GLN A 37 4.28 4.72 10.32
CA GLN A 37 4.58 6.02 9.72
C GLN A 37 6.04 6.18 9.25
N ARG A 38 6.96 5.31 9.67
CA ARG A 38 8.34 5.27 9.17
C ARG A 38 8.39 5.00 7.66
N LEU A 39 7.31 4.45 7.10
CA LEU A 39 7.10 4.27 5.66
C LEU A 39 7.41 5.54 4.87
N PHE A 40 6.83 6.69 5.24
CA PHE A 40 6.92 7.90 4.44
C PHE A 40 8.35 8.38 4.28
N ARG A 41 9.13 8.33 5.37
CA ARG A 41 10.56 8.67 5.34
C ARG A 41 11.34 7.70 4.45
N ARG A 42 11.05 6.40 4.54
CA ARG A 42 11.73 5.36 3.76
C ARG A 42 11.45 5.51 2.27
N VAL A 43 10.20 5.76 1.90
CA VAL A 43 9.79 6.01 0.50
C VAL A 43 10.45 7.26 -0.06
N ILE A 44 10.58 8.34 0.72
CA ILE A 44 11.30 9.54 0.27
C ILE A 44 12.79 9.24 0.02
N GLN A 45 13.42 8.41 0.86
CA GLN A 45 14.86 8.12 0.77
C GLN A 45 15.21 7.07 -0.27
N GLN A 46 14.38 6.04 -0.41
CA GLN A 46 14.67 4.82 -1.19
C GLN A 46 13.71 4.67 -2.39
N GLY A 47 12.77 5.60 -2.55
CA GLY A 47 11.74 5.52 -3.57
C GLY A 47 10.89 4.27 -3.42
N THR A 48 10.66 3.59 -4.54
CA THR A 48 9.76 2.45 -4.63
C THR A 48 10.37 1.14 -4.16
N LEU A 49 11.70 1.12 -4.00
CA LEU A 49 12.39 0.06 -3.27
C LEU A 49 11.97 0.06 -1.80
N GLY A 50 12.05 1.22 -1.15
CA GLY A 50 11.61 1.38 0.23
C GLY A 50 10.13 1.08 0.44
N LEU A 51 9.28 1.34 -0.56
CA LEU A 51 7.86 0.97 -0.53
C LEU A 51 7.67 -0.55 -0.49
N GLY A 52 8.38 -1.30 -1.36
CA GLY A 52 8.31 -2.76 -1.42
C GLY A 52 8.94 -3.43 -0.19
N GLU A 53 10.05 -2.91 0.32
CA GLU A 53 10.64 -3.41 1.56
C GLU A 53 9.74 -3.15 2.76
N ALA A 54 9.11 -1.98 2.85
CA ALA A 54 8.15 -1.68 3.90
C ALA A 54 6.90 -2.57 3.82
N TYR A 55 6.49 -3.02 2.64
CA TYR A 55 5.44 -4.02 2.48
C TYR A 55 5.87 -5.38 3.06
N MET A 56 7.10 -5.81 2.75
CA MET A 56 7.65 -7.06 3.31
C MET A 56 7.84 -7.00 4.83
N ASP A 57 8.19 -5.83 5.36
CA ASP A 57 8.33 -5.57 6.80
C ASP A 57 6.97 -5.40 7.52
N GLY A 58 5.85 -5.46 6.78
CA GLY A 58 4.50 -5.34 7.34
C GLY A 58 4.14 -3.92 7.81
N TRP A 59 4.85 -2.89 7.34
CA TRP A 59 4.57 -1.49 7.69
C TRP A 59 3.31 -0.97 6.99
N TRP A 60 2.91 -1.61 5.91
CA TRP A 60 1.65 -1.39 5.24
C TRP A 60 1.23 -2.64 4.48
N ASP A 61 -0.08 -2.80 4.28
CA ASP A 61 -0.67 -3.85 3.46
C ASP A 61 -1.83 -3.30 2.61
N CYS A 62 -2.39 -4.17 1.76
CA CYS A 62 -3.52 -3.86 0.90
C CYS A 62 -4.20 -5.18 0.52
N GLU A 63 -5.54 -5.21 0.59
CA GLU A 63 -6.32 -6.42 0.29
C GLU A 63 -6.22 -6.78 -1.20
N ARG A 64 -6.34 -5.78 -2.08
CA ARG A 64 -6.25 -5.92 -3.53
C ARG A 64 -5.06 -5.15 -4.08
N LEU A 65 -3.88 -5.65 -3.77
CA LEU A 65 -2.60 -5.09 -4.23
C LEU A 65 -2.50 -5.05 -5.76
N ASP A 66 -3.06 -6.04 -6.45
CA ASP A 66 -3.16 -6.09 -7.92
C ASP A 66 -3.92 -4.88 -8.50
N GLU A 67 -5.05 -4.52 -7.89
CA GLU A 67 -5.88 -3.38 -8.28
C GLU A 67 -5.18 -2.05 -7.97
N LEU A 68 -4.53 -1.95 -6.81
CA LEU A 68 -3.69 -0.79 -6.44
C LEU A 68 -2.62 -0.54 -7.52
N MET A 69 -1.93 -1.59 -7.97
CA MET A 69 -0.90 -1.48 -9.00
C MET A 69 -1.48 -1.10 -10.36
N SER A 70 -2.60 -1.71 -10.74
CA SER A 70 -3.31 -1.42 -11.99
C SER A 70 -3.75 0.05 -12.08
N ARG A 71 -4.28 0.59 -10.98
CA ARG A 71 -4.67 2.01 -10.88
C ARG A 71 -3.48 2.94 -10.95
N SER A 72 -2.43 2.63 -10.19
CA SER A 72 -1.18 3.41 -10.19
C SER A 72 -0.50 3.42 -11.56
N LEU A 73 -0.54 2.31 -12.31
CA LEU A 73 -0.02 2.23 -13.67
C LEU A 73 -0.85 3.09 -14.64
N ARG A 74 -2.18 2.99 -14.56
CA ARG A 74 -3.11 3.76 -15.40
C ARG A 74 -3.00 5.27 -15.19
N ALA A 75 -2.75 5.69 -13.95
CA ALA A 75 -2.53 7.09 -13.61
C ALA A 75 -1.10 7.59 -13.91
N GLY A 76 -0.26 6.78 -14.57
CA GLY A 76 1.09 7.19 -14.99
C GLY A 76 2.10 7.33 -13.85
N LEU A 77 1.73 6.96 -12.61
CA LEU A 77 2.58 7.07 -11.42
C LEU A 77 3.78 6.13 -11.43
N LEU A 78 3.77 5.10 -12.28
CA LEU A 78 4.72 3.99 -12.21
C LEU A 78 5.66 3.87 -13.43
N GLY A 79 5.80 4.90 -14.27
CA GLY A 79 6.61 4.85 -15.50
C GLY A 79 8.06 4.37 -15.31
N ALA A 80 8.78 4.90 -14.32
CA ALA A 80 10.13 4.45 -13.94
C ALA A 80 10.11 3.37 -12.83
N VAL A 81 9.02 3.30 -12.07
CA VAL A 81 8.85 2.41 -10.91
C VAL A 81 8.61 0.96 -11.30
N ARG A 82 7.97 0.73 -12.46
CA ARG A 82 7.50 -0.58 -12.92
C ARG A 82 8.54 -1.68 -12.86
N ASN A 83 9.81 -1.36 -13.12
CA ASN A 83 10.88 -2.35 -13.10
C ASN A 83 11.23 -2.75 -11.66
N ASN A 84 11.52 -1.79 -10.79
CA ASN A 84 11.93 -2.05 -9.40
C ASN A 84 10.84 -2.76 -8.61
N LEU A 85 9.58 -2.36 -8.82
CA LEU A 85 8.44 -2.98 -8.15
C LEU A 85 8.22 -4.41 -8.64
N ARG A 86 8.28 -4.68 -9.95
CA ARG A 86 8.21 -6.06 -10.48
C ARG A 86 9.32 -6.95 -9.94
N PHE A 87 10.55 -6.44 -9.85
CA PHE A 87 11.66 -7.18 -9.26
C PHE A 87 11.39 -7.50 -7.78
N LEU A 88 10.93 -6.53 -6.99
CA LEU A 88 10.62 -6.75 -5.57
C LEU A 88 9.43 -7.69 -5.36
N LEU A 89 8.39 -7.55 -6.17
CA LEU A 89 7.28 -8.49 -6.19
C LEU A 89 7.82 -9.88 -6.51
N PHE A 90 8.64 -10.05 -7.55
CA PHE A 90 9.19 -11.36 -7.92
C PHE A 90 10.08 -11.99 -6.83
N PHE A 91 10.94 -11.21 -6.18
CA PHE A 91 11.81 -11.69 -5.11
C PHE A 91 11.08 -11.88 -3.77
N GLY A 92 10.18 -10.97 -3.40
CA GLY A 92 9.44 -10.96 -2.14
C GLY A 92 8.21 -11.89 -2.13
N PHE A 93 7.52 -12.06 -3.25
CA PHE A 93 6.39 -13.00 -3.37
C PHE A 93 6.82 -14.46 -3.26
N SER A 94 8.09 -14.80 -3.44
CA SER A 94 8.59 -16.17 -3.22
C SER A 94 8.35 -16.69 -1.80
N ARG A 95 8.20 -15.77 -0.81
CA ARG A 95 7.85 -16.11 0.58
C ARG A 95 6.43 -15.69 1.01
N LEU A 96 5.79 -14.75 0.29
CA LEU A 96 4.59 -14.05 0.78
C LEU A 96 3.29 -14.40 0.05
N PHE A 97 3.29 -15.34 -0.91
CA PHE A 97 2.03 -15.98 -1.37
C PHE A 97 1.30 -16.80 -0.26
N ASN A 98 1.76 -16.72 0.99
CA ASN A 98 1.07 -17.17 2.21
C ASN A 98 -0.03 -16.19 2.71
N LEU A 99 -0.55 -15.33 1.83
CA LEU A 99 -1.70 -14.45 2.11
C LEU A 99 -2.69 -14.40 0.94
N GLN A 100 -2.62 -15.35 -0.01
CA GLN A 100 -3.62 -15.50 -1.05
C GLN A 100 -4.96 -15.90 -0.40
N SER A 101 -5.79 -14.90 -0.13
CA SER A 101 -7.11 -14.94 0.51
C SER A 101 -7.17 -15.64 1.87
N ARG A 102 -7.02 -14.86 2.95
CA ARG A 102 -7.70 -15.20 4.20
C ARG A 102 -9.09 -14.56 4.14
N ASN A 103 -10.05 -15.36 3.65
CA ASN A 103 -11.48 -15.07 3.61
C ASN A 103 -11.94 -14.30 4.85
N GLY A 104 -12.77 -13.27 4.64
CA GLY A 104 -13.47 -12.59 5.72
C GLY A 104 -14.48 -13.49 6.44
N PRO A 105 -15.03 -12.97 7.55
CA PRO A 105 -16.44 -13.16 7.84
C PRO A 105 -17.12 -11.79 7.98
N LEU A 106 -17.74 -11.32 6.90
CA LEU A 106 -18.78 -10.29 6.99
C LEU A 106 -20.02 -10.94 7.64
N SER A 107 -20.27 -10.56 8.89
CA SER A 107 -21.54 -10.64 9.63
C SER A 107 -22.60 -11.67 9.17
N TRP A 108 -22.67 -12.84 9.82
CA TRP A 108 -23.96 -13.53 10.05
C TRP A 108 -24.68 -12.89 11.26
N GLY A 109 -24.91 -11.59 11.16
CA GLY A 109 -25.59 -10.77 12.15
C GLY A 109 -26.84 -10.14 11.55
N LYS A 110 -27.79 -10.96 11.12
CA LYS A 110 -29.21 -10.58 11.00
C LYS A 110 -29.93 -11.53 11.96
N ALA A 111 -30.15 -11.06 13.19
CA ALA A 111 -31.41 -10.45 13.60
C ALA A 111 -32.52 -11.50 13.61
N LEU A 112 -32.83 -11.95 14.83
CA LEU A 112 -34.13 -12.37 15.40
C LEU A 112 -35.15 -13.02 14.45
#